data_AF-A0A1J5WFW5-F1
#
_entry.id   AF-A0A1J5WFW5-F1
#
_cell.length_a   1.000
_cell.length_b   1.000
_cell.length_c   1.000
_cell.angle_alpha   90.00
_cell.angle_beta   90.00
_cell.angle_gamma   90.00
#
_symmetry.space_group_name_H-M   'P 1'
#
loop_
_entity.id
_entity.type
_entity.pdbx_description
1 polymer ?
#
loop_
_entity_poly.entity_id
_entity_poly.type
_entity_poly.pdbx_seq_one_letter_code
_entity_poly.pdbx_strand_id
1 'polypeptide(L)'
;KNKPRIKDGELDLGRIKNLSLYRNAVEVLPMLKIHEDKGISMLDINCDTLSELGSLLERENKIFIGSVYSVQLDGYAINLLTKMETQEGNEMKTLTIWCGSLSKIGPLLKSKEKLYLEEIKNLNFFLCGNDRTEEKITEILKTRNVIRDSWADYLSRRKGLSSSESQGEAPSAGPHGGALPE
;
A
#
# COMPACT_ATOMS: atom_id res chain seq x y z
N LYS A 1 3.15 12.44 27.81
CA LYS A 1 4.21 12.02 26.87
C LYS A 1 4.20 12.99 25.69
N ASN A 2 5.28 13.73 25.45
CA ASN A 2 5.35 14.69 24.35
C ASN A 2 5.34 13.93 23.01
N LYS A 3 4.27 14.12 22.24
CA LYS A 3 4.15 13.70 20.83
C LYS A 3 5.18 14.46 19.98
N PRO A 4 5.54 13.93 18.79
CA PRO A 4 6.54 14.55 17.93
C PRO A 4 6.16 15.99 17.58
N ARG A 5 7.19 16.85 17.57
CA ARG A 5 7.07 18.28 17.23
C ARG A 5 6.91 18.51 15.72
N ILE A 6 7.08 17.45 14.92
CA ILE A 6 7.08 17.42 13.46
C ILE A 6 5.83 16.65 13.00
N LYS A 7 5.07 17.23 12.08
CA LYS A 7 3.86 16.64 11.51
C LYS A 7 4.21 15.60 10.44
N ASP A 8 3.23 14.76 10.10
CA ASP A 8 3.36 13.82 8.99
C ASP A 8 3.71 14.57 7.69
N GLY A 9 4.68 14.04 6.94
CA GLY A 9 5.13 14.63 5.68
C GLY A 9 5.82 16.00 5.77
N GLU A 10 6.24 16.45 6.95
CA GLU A 10 6.89 17.77 7.13
C GLU A 10 8.41 17.71 6.92
N LEU A 11 9.05 16.56 7.18
CA LEU A 11 10.50 16.40 7.08
C LEU A 11 10.92 16.06 5.64
N ASP A 12 11.36 17.09 4.90
CA ASP A 12 11.86 16.95 3.53
C ASP A 12 13.38 16.71 3.51
N LEU A 13 13.79 15.49 3.11
CA LEU A 13 15.19 15.12 2.92
C LEU A 13 15.62 15.21 1.44
N GLY A 14 14.77 15.72 0.56
CA GLY A 14 14.98 15.73 -0.88
C GLY A 14 14.84 14.35 -1.49
N ARG A 15 15.87 13.90 -2.22
CA ARG A 15 15.88 12.57 -2.86
C ARG A 15 16.47 11.54 -1.91
N ILE A 16 15.70 10.50 -1.59
CA ILE A 16 16.12 9.41 -0.73
C ILE A 16 16.48 8.21 -1.61
N LYS A 17 17.77 7.93 -1.76
CA LYS A 17 18.20 6.69 -2.45
C LYS A 17 17.94 5.48 -1.56
N ASN A 18 18.46 5.50 -0.33
CA ASN A 18 18.30 4.42 0.64
C ASN A 18 17.85 5.04 1.97
N LEU A 19 16.89 4.40 2.62
CA LEU A 19 16.43 4.75 3.95
C LEU A 19 16.48 3.52 4.84
N SER A 20 17.26 3.58 5.91
CA SER A 20 17.34 2.54 6.93
C SER A 20 16.87 3.09 8.27
N LEU A 21 15.84 2.47 8.85
CA LEU A 21 15.28 2.84 10.14
C LEU A 21 15.37 1.67 11.11
N TYR A 22 16.14 1.84 12.17
CA TYR A 22 16.36 0.81 13.19
C TYR A 22 15.64 1.17 14.48
N ARG A 23 14.98 0.18 15.08
CA ARG A 23 14.31 0.29 16.39
C ARG A 23 13.33 1.46 16.39
N ASN A 24 13.30 2.24 17.47
CA ASN A 24 12.40 3.40 17.65
C ASN A 24 12.53 4.48 16.55
N ALA A 25 13.60 4.48 15.72
CA ALA A 25 13.72 5.44 14.61
C ALA A 25 12.60 5.25 13.56
N VAL A 26 11.96 4.08 13.53
CA VAL A 26 10.84 3.80 12.64
C VAL A 26 9.66 4.77 12.84
N GLU A 27 9.50 5.34 14.04
CA GLU A 27 8.46 6.34 14.33
C GLU A 27 8.61 7.62 13.50
N VAL A 28 9.78 7.87 12.91
CA VAL A 28 10.02 9.02 12.01
C VAL A 28 9.43 8.79 10.62
N LEU A 29 9.21 7.53 10.20
CA LEU A 29 8.71 7.19 8.87
C LEU A 29 7.51 8.05 8.42
N PRO A 30 6.43 8.24 9.21
CA PRO A 30 5.30 9.08 8.80
C PRO A 30 5.63 10.58 8.66
N MET A 31 6.69 11.07 9.31
CA MET A 31 7.12 12.48 9.24
C MET A 31 7.85 12.78 7.94
N LEU A 32 8.38 11.77 7.26
CA LEU A 32 9.17 11.94 6.05
C LEU A 32 8.27 12.37 4.89
N LYS A 33 8.66 13.45 4.22
CA LYS A 33 8.07 13.83 2.95
C LYS A 33 8.67 12.97 1.83
N ILE A 34 7.92 11.98 1.39
CA ILE A 34 8.30 11.15 0.25
C ILE A 34 7.70 11.75 -1.02
N HIS A 35 8.58 12.19 -1.94
CA HIS A 35 8.16 12.76 -3.21
C HIS A 35 7.87 11.64 -4.22
N GLU A 36 6.69 11.66 -4.84
CA GLU A 36 6.21 10.66 -5.81
C GLU A 36 7.15 10.50 -7.01
N ASP A 37 7.77 11.59 -7.47
CA ASP A 37 8.64 11.63 -8.64
C ASP A 37 10.07 11.11 -8.39
N LYS A 38 10.47 10.94 -7.12
CA LYS A 38 11.86 10.63 -6.76
C LYS A 38 12.08 9.17 -6.38
N GLY A 39 11.06 8.52 -5.84
CA GLY A 39 11.09 7.13 -5.37
C GLY A 39 12.17 6.84 -4.32
N ILE A 40 12.20 5.59 -3.84
CA ILE A 40 13.19 5.04 -2.92
C ILE A 40 13.78 3.78 -3.55
N SER A 41 15.11 3.69 -3.63
CA SER A 41 15.76 2.46 -4.13
C SER A 41 15.72 1.34 -3.11
N MET A 42 15.97 1.64 -1.83
CA MET A 42 15.92 0.67 -0.74
C MET A 42 15.27 1.29 0.50
N LEU A 43 14.22 0.64 1.02
CA LEU A 43 13.67 0.88 2.35
C LEU A 43 14.00 -0.31 3.24
N ASP A 44 14.81 -0.10 4.27
CA ASP A 44 15.20 -1.11 5.25
C ASP A 44 14.67 -0.73 6.63
N ILE A 45 13.87 -1.59 7.24
CA ILE A 45 13.29 -1.35 8.55
C ILE A 45 13.52 -2.58 9.43
N ASN A 46 14.15 -2.36 10.58
CA ASN A 46 14.43 -3.39 11.56
C ASN A 46 13.86 -2.99 12.92
N CYS A 47 13.11 -3.90 13.53
CA CYS A 47 12.65 -3.76 14.91
C CYS A 47 12.83 -5.09 15.66
N ASP A 48 13.54 -5.01 16.78
CA ASP A 48 13.81 -6.14 17.67
C ASP A 48 12.62 -6.42 18.61
N THR A 49 11.76 -5.42 18.84
CA THR A 49 10.59 -5.55 19.73
C THR A 49 9.32 -4.91 19.15
N LEU A 50 8.15 -5.35 19.64
CA LEU A 50 6.88 -4.75 19.26
C LEU A 50 6.74 -3.30 19.74
N SER A 51 7.32 -2.95 20.89
CA SER A 51 7.27 -1.60 21.45
C SER A 51 8.00 -0.56 20.60
N GLU A 52 8.99 -0.97 19.81
CA GLU A 52 9.73 -0.07 18.91
C GLU A 52 8.90 0.44 17.74
N LEU A 53 7.82 -0.28 17.39
CA LEU A 53 6.84 0.21 16.43
C LEU A 53 5.96 1.33 17.00
N GLY A 54 6.01 1.56 18.31
CA GLY A 54 5.29 2.64 18.97
C GLY A 54 3.81 2.65 18.63
N SER A 55 3.30 3.85 18.32
CA SER A 55 1.92 4.04 17.88
C SER A 55 1.69 3.75 16.40
N LEU A 56 2.69 3.30 15.63
CA LEU A 56 2.53 3.08 14.18
C LEU A 56 1.48 2.01 13.88
N LEU A 57 1.42 0.95 14.70
CA LEU A 57 0.42 -0.11 14.56
C LEU A 57 -1.02 0.33 14.89
N GLU A 58 -1.16 1.45 15.60
CA GLU A 58 -2.46 2.02 15.97
C GLU A 58 -2.93 3.08 14.97
N ARG A 59 -2.11 3.42 13.97
CA ARG A 59 -2.47 4.41 12.95
C ARG A 59 -3.64 3.91 12.11
N GLU A 60 -4.63 4.80 11.96
CA GLU A 60 -5.76 4.62 11.05
C GLU A 60 -5.33 4.79 9.60
N ASN A 61 -4.53 5.84 9.32
CA ASN A 61 -4.02 6.12 7.99
C ASN A 61 -2.69 5.41 7.74
N LYS A 62 -2.59 4.83 6.54
CA LYS A 62 -1.35 4.25 6.03
C LYS A 62 -0.30 5.32 5.77
N ILE A 63 0.95 4.89 5.83
CA ILE A 63 2.12 5.71 5.58
C ILE A 63 2.50 5.52 4.12
N PHE A 64 2.43 6.61 3.36
CA PHE A 64 2.84 6.61 1.98
C PHE A 64 4.37 6.52 1.88
N ILE A 65 4.88 5.46 1.23
CA ILE A 65 6.32 5.24 1.03
C ILE A 65 6.77 5.49 -0.42
N GLY A 66 5.90 6.04 -1.27
CA GLY A 66 6.22 6.37 -2.66
C GLY A 66 6.44 5.15 -3.55
N SER A 67 7.04 5.37 -4.72
CA SER A 67 7.59 4.28 -5.52
C SER A 67 8.82 3.70 -4.84
N VAL A 68 8.87 2.39 -4.63
CA VAL A 68 9.96 1.70 -3.94
C VAL A 68 10.43 0.51 -4.75
N TYR A 69 11.74 0.47 -5.04
CA TYR A 69 12.34 -0.63 -5.78
C TYR A 69 12.53 -1.88 -4.91
N SER A 70 13.02 -1.72 -3.68
CA SER A 70 13.26 -2.82 -2.74
C SER A 70 12.87 -2.45 -1.31
N VAL A 71 12.21 -3.38 -0.62
CA VAL A 71 11.87 -3.28 0.81
C VAL A 71 12.49 -4.45 1.57
N GLN A 72 13.10 -4.17 2.73
CA GLN A 72 13.56 -5.16 3.71
C GLN A 72 12.88 -4.90 5.05
N LEU A 73 12.25 -5.93 5.61
CA LEU A 73 11.62 -5.87 6.92
C LEU A 73 12.19 -6.96 7.82
N ASP A 74 12.76 -6.55 8.95
CA ASP A 74 13.38 -7.45 9.93
C ASP A 74 12.57 -7.49 11.23
N GLY A 75 12.33 -8.71 11.71
CA GLY A 75 11.76 -8.97 13.02
C GLY A 75 10.33 -8.45 13.14
N TYR A 76 10.10 -7.54 14.08
CA TYR A 76 8.75 -6.99 14.31
C TYR A 76 8.32 -5.98 13.22
N ALA A 77 9.25 -5.44 12.43
CA ALA A 77 8.96 -4.48 11.36
C ALA A 77 8.02 -5.05 10.29
N ILE A 78 7.94 -6.37 10.16
CA ILE A 78 7.03 -7.09 9.25
C ILE A 78 5.56 -6.65 9.47
N ASN A 79 5.18 -6.30 10.69
CA ASN A 79 3.80 -5.86 10.98
C ASN A 79 3.42 -4.53 10.31
N LEU A 80 4.40 -3.73 9.92
CA LEU A 80 4.19 -2.46 9.20
C LEU A 80 3.69 -2.65 7.77
N LEU A 81 3.69 -3.88 7.22
CA LEU A 81 3.02 -4.17 5.94
C LEU A 81 1.56 -3.68 5.95
N THR A 82 0.89 -3.75 7.10
CA THR A 82 -0.49 -3.26 7.25
C THR A 82 -0.59 -1.74 7.29
N LYS A 83 0.51 -1.04 7.59
CA LYS A 83 0.55 0.40 7.86
C LYS A 83 1.29 1.21 6.81
N MET A 84 1.80 0.57 5.76
CA MET A 84 2.41 1.23 4.62
C MET A 84 1.60 1.03 3.35
N GLU A 85 1.75 1.97 2.42
CA GLU A 85 1.28 1.85 1.05
C GLU A 85 2.31 2.43 0.08
N THR A 86 2.52 1.72 -1.02
CA THR A 86 3.37 2.18 -2.13
C THR A 86 2.56 3.08 -3.05
N GLN A 87 3.25 3.78 -3.95
CA GLN A 87 2.61 4.48 -5.05
C GLN A 87 1.81 3.53 -5.94
N GLU A 88 0.67 4.00 -6.45
CA GLU A 88 -0.10 3.27 -7.48
C GLU A 88 0.78 2.97 -8.71
N GLY A 89 0.64 1.76 -9.25
CA GLY A 89 1.49 1.28 -10.35
C GLY A 89 2.93 0.94 -9.95
N ASN A 90 3.27 0.92 -8.66
CA ASN A 90 4.62 0.57 -8.24
C ASN A 90 4.96 -0.90 -8.54
N GLU A 91 6.04 -1.11 -9.30
CA GLU A 91 6.60 -2.43 -9.57
C GLU A 91 7.77 -2.73 -8.62
N MET A 92 7.48 -3.20 -7.41
CA MET A 92 8.52 -3.53 -6.43
C MET A 92 9.33 -4.74 -6.92
N LYS A 93 10.65 -4.58 -7.04
CA LYS A 93 11.54 -5.66 -7.45
C LYS A 93 11.64 -6.75 -6.39
N THR A 94 11.79 -6.36 -5.13
CA THR A 94 11.96 -7.30 -4.01
C THR A 94 11.26 -6.83 -2.74
N LEU A 95 10.47 -7.69 -2.13
CA LEU A 95 10.13 -7.63 -0.71
C LEU A 95 10.92 -8.72 0.01
N THR A 96 11.76 -8.36 0.96
CA THR A 96 12.57 -9.30 1.72
C THR A 96 12.17 -9.28 3.18
N ILE A 97 11.92 -10.46 3.74
CA ILE A 97 11.55 -10.67 5.13
C ILE A 97 12.71 -11.35 5.85
N TRP A 98 13.20 -10.71 6.91
CA TRP A 98 14.28 -11.21 7.76
C TRP A 98 13.77 -11.58 9.15
N CYS A 99 14.31 -12.66 9.70
CA CYS A 99 14.12 -13.08 11.10
C CYS A 99 12.64 -13.17 11.54
N GLY A 100 11.74 -13.49 10.62
CA GLY A 100 10.30 -13.60 10.87
C GLY A 100 9.97 -14.86 11.68
N SER A 101 8.98 -14.77 12.56
CA SER A 101 8.38 -15.91 13.26
C SER A 101 6.91 -15.62 13.55
N LEU A 102 6.10 -16.66 13.81
CA LEU A 102 4.66 -16.49 14.10
C LEU A 102 4.44 -15.58 15.31
N SER A 103 5.33 -15.66 16.31
CA SER A 103 5.29 -14.79 17.49
C SER A 103 5.53 -13.32 17.17
N LYS A 104 6.42 -13.03 16.20
CA LYS A 104 6.75 -11.66 15.79
C LYS A 104 5.68 -11.07 14.86
N ILE A 105 5.03 -11.88 14.03
CA ILE A 105 4.00 -11.42 13.08
C ILE A 105 2.57 -11.49 13.62
N GLY A 106 2.40 -11.68 14.94
CA GLY A 106 1.08 -11.77 15.58
C GLY A 106 0.10 -10.65 15.19
N PRO A 107 0.50 -9.36 15.21
CA PRO A 107 -0.35 -8.26 14.73
C PRO A 107 -0.75 -8.40 13.24
N LEU A 108 0.18 -8.74 12.35
CA LEU A 108 -0.09 -8.95 10.93
C LEU A 108 -1.12 -10.07 10.70
N LEU A 109 -0.99 -11.18 11.44
CA LEU A 109 -1.91 -12.32 11.37
C LEU A 109 -3.33 -11.96 11.86
N LYS A 110 -3.42 -11.14 12.92
CA LYS A 110 -4.71 -10.72 13.50
C LYS A 110 -5.40 -9.65 12.66
N SER A 111 -4.64 -8.79 12.00
CA SER A 111 -5.18 -7.71 11.18
C SER A 111 -5.86 -8.28 9.93
N LYS A 112 -7.02 -7.70 9.59
CA LYS A 112 -7.75 -7.98 8.34
C LYS A 112 -7.60 -6.86 7.31
N GLU A 113 -6.73 -5.89 7.58
CA GLU A 113 -6.52 -4.72 6.71
C GLU A 113 -5.99 -5.15 5.35
N LYS A 114 -6.46 -4.49 4.28
CA LYS A 114 -5.89 -4.66 2.94
C LYS A 114 -4.46 -4.13 2.92
N LEU A 115 -3.61 -4.78 2.14
CA LEU A 115 -2.25 -4.31 1.85
C LEU A 115 -2.28 -3.60 0.50
N TYR A 116 -1.43 -2.60 0.34
CA TYR A 116 -1.42 -1.70 -0.82
C TYR A 116 0.02 -1.52 -1.28
N LEU A 117 0.64 -2.65 -1.63
CA LEU A 117 2.06 -2.72 -1.99
C LEU A 117 2.27 -2.81 -3.51
N GLU A 118 1.17 -2.84 -4.28
CA GLU A 118 1.16 -3.04 -5.74
C GLU A 118 1.87 -4.35 -6.13
N GLU A 119 2.57 -4.38 -7.27
CA GLU A 119 3.23 -5.58 -7.76
C GLU A 119 4.53 -5.85 -6.98
N ILE A 120 4.70 -7.10 -6.52
CA ILE A 120 5.92 -7.58 -5.88
C ILE A 120 6.50 -8.69 -6.76
N LYS A 121 7.61 -8.41 -7.43
CA LYS A 121 8.23 -9.35 -8.38
C LYS A 121 8.90 -10.53 -7.70
N ASN A 122 9.54 -10.30 -6.55
CA ASN A 122 10.22 -11.34 -5.78
C ASN A 122 9.93 -11.16 -4.30
N LEU A 123 9.48 -12.23 -3.65
CA LEU A 123 9.31 -12.32 -2.21
C LEU A 123 10.38 -13.27 -1.66
N ASN A 124 11.28 -12.74 -0.84
CA ASN A 124 12.40 -13.49 -0.28
C ASN A 124 12.26 -13.60 1.24
N PHE A 125 12.69 -14.73 1.79
CA PHE A 125 12.71 -14.99 3.22
C PHE A 125 14.11 -15.41 3.65
N PHE A 126 14.58 -14.85 4.77
CA PHE A 126 15.87 -15.17 5.34
C PHE A 126 15.79 -15.28 6.85
N LEU A 127 16.42 -16.32 7.40
CA LEU A 127 16.49 -16.56 8.85
C LEU A 127 15.09 -16.63 9.52
N CYS A 128 14.04 -16.96 8.77
CA CYS A 128 12.70 -17.15 9.31
C CYS A 128 12.63 -18.45 10.14
N GLY A 129 11.74 -18.44 11.13
CA GLY A 129 11.44 -19.63 11.92
C GLY A 129 10.86 -20.76 11.06
N ASN A 130 11.19 -22.00 11.43
CA ASN A 130 10.62 -23.21 10.81
C ASN A 130 9.18 -23.49 11.30
N ASP A 131 8.35 -22.45 11.41
CA ASP A 131 7.01 -22.44 12.01
C ASP A 131 5.91 -22.03 11.01
N ARG A 132 6.16 -22.23 9.71
CA ARG A 132 5.28 -21.83 8.59
C ARG A 132 5.08 -20.31 8.46
N THR A 133 5.95 -19.50 9.06
CA THR A 133 5.89 -18.04 8.91
C THR A 133 5.92 -17.60 7.45
N GLU A 134 6.80 -18.19 6.63
CA GLU A 134 6.91 -17.86 5.21
C GLU A 134 5.61 -18.14 4.45
N GLU A 135 5.01 -19.31 4.68
CA GLU A 135 3.73 -19.70 4.11
C GLU A 135 2.64 -18.70 4.47
N LYS A 136 2.56 -18.29 5.75
CA LYS A 136 1.54 -17.37 6.24
C LYS A 136 1.69 -15.95 5.71
N ILE A 137 2.91 -15.43 5.64
CA ILE A 137 3.15 -14.12 5.03
C ILE A 137 2.81 -14.16 3.55
N THR A 138 3.22 -15.23 2.85
CA THR A 138 2.90 -15.42 1.43
C THR A 138 1.39 -15.49 1.18
N GLU A 139 0.64 -16.24 2.00
CA GLU A 139 -0.81 -16.33 1.94
C GLU A 139 -1.47 -14.96 2.15
N ILE A 140 -0.99 -14.20 3.14
CA ILE A 140 -1.47 -12.85 3.42
C ILE A 140 -1.22 -11.91 2.23
N LEU A 141 -0.01 -11.90 1.67
CA LEU A 141 0.30 -11.06 0.51
C LEU A 141 -0.56 -11.44 -0.69
N LYS A 142 -0.77 -12.73 -0.95
CA LYS A 142 -1.62 -13.20 -2.06
C LYS A 142 -3.09 -12.81 -1.90
N THR A 143 -3.62 -12.85 -0.68
CA THR A 143 -5.06 -12.70 -0.42
C THR A 143 -5.46 -11.26 -0.06
N ARG A 144 -4.56 -10.49 0.55
CA ARG A 144 -4.87 -9.15 1.08
C ARG A 144 -4.21 -8.01 0.30
N ASN A 145 -3.18 -8.27 -0.51
CA ASN A 145 -2.57 -7.22 -1.30
C ASN A 145 -3.47 -6.82 -2.47
N VAL A 146 -3.77 -5.54 -2.56
CA VAL A 146 -4.58 -4.93 -3.61
C VAL A 146 -3.65 -4.21 -4.58
N ILE A 147 -3.79 -4.54 -5.86
CA ILE A 147 -3.18 -3.81 -6.98
C ILE A 147 -4.21 -2.80 -7.46
N ARG A 148 -3.91 -1.51 -7.34
CA ARG A 148 -4.85 -0.42 -7.68
C ARG A 148 -5.00 -0.22 -9.18
N ASP A 149 -3.99 -0.61 -9.95
CA ASP A 149 -3.88 -0.32 -11.39
C ASP A 149 -4.63 -1.29 -12.34
N SER A 150 -5.63 -2.00 -11.83
CA SER A 150 -6.41 -2.86 -12.72
C SER A 150 -7.43 -2.02 -13.48
N TRP A 151 -7.28 -1.92 -14.80
CA TRP A 151 -8.40 -1.61 -15.72
C TRP A 151 -9.69 -2.40 -15.39
N ALA A 152 -9.61 -3.50 -14.63
CA ALA A 152 -10.75 -4.22 -14.09
C ALA A 152 -11.54 -3.47 -13.01
N ASP A 153 -10.94 -2.61 -12.16
CA ASP A 153 -11.71 -1.77 -11.21
C ASP A 153 -12.46 -0.68 -11.98
N TYR A 154 -11.81 -0.07 -12.98
CA TYR A 154 -12.43 0.88 -13.90
C TYR A 154 -13.61 0.25 -14.68
N LEU A 155 -13.42 -0.94 -15.26
CA LEU A 155 -14.49 -1.68 -15.95
C LEU A 155 -15.59 -2.17 -14.99
N SER A 156 -15.26 -2.53 -13.76
CA SER A 156 -16.24 -2.97 -12.74
C SER A 156 -17.12 -1.81 -12.28
N ARG A 157 -16.55 -0.62 -12.05
CA ARG A 157 -17.31 0.61 -11.76
C ARG A 157 -18.20 1.00 -12.94
N ARG A 158 -17.71 0.91 -14.17
CA ARG A 158 -18.50 1.22 -15.38
C ARG A 158 -19.64 0.23 -15.62
N LYS A 159 -19.42 -1.08 -15.39
CA LYS A 159 -20.49 -2.09 -15.49
C LYS A 159 -21.56 -1.91 -14.40
N GLY A 160 -21.19 -1.42 -13.21
CA GLY A 160 -22.14 -1.06 -12.15
C GLY A 160 -22.96 0.21 -12.44
N LEU A 161 -22.39 1.17 -13.19
CA LEU A 161 -23.09 2.38 -13.66
C LEU A 161 -24.03 2.13 -14.85
N SER A 162 -23.84 1.05 -15.60
CA SER A 162 -24.69 0.70 -16.76
C SER A 162 -26.08 0.16 -16.38
N SER A 163 -26.36 -0.11 -15.11
CA SER A 163 -27.64 -0.68 -14.66
C SER A 163 -28.70 0.36 -14.27
N SER A 164 -28.45 1.67 -14.43
CA SER A 164 -29.43 2.73 -14.12
C SER A 164 -29.79 3.66 -15.28
N GLU A 165 -29.33 3.43 -16.50
CA GLU A 165 -29.77 4.20 -17.67
C GLU A 165 -30.38 3.29 -18.74
N SER A 166 -31.55 2.76 -18.42
CA SER A 166 -32.49 2.28 -19.44
C SER A 166 -33.90 2.72 -19.05
N GLN A 167 -34.17 4.01 -19.20
CA GLN A 167 -35.49 4.55 -19.54
C GLN A 167 -35.35 6.04 -19.87
N GLY A 168 -35.27 6.31 -21.17
CA GLY A 168 -35.40 7.63 -21.77
C GLY A 168 -35.96 7.40 -23.17
N GLU A 169 -37.22 7.74 -23.34
CA GLU A 169 -38.10 7.40 -24.45
C GLU A 169 -37.53 7.77 -25.84
N ALA A 170 -37.82 6.91 -26.82
CA ALA A 170 -37.64 7.22 -28.22
C ALA A 170 -38.69 8.28 -28.65
N PRO A 171 -38.32 9.38 -29.32
CA PRO A 171 -39.30 10.27 -29.90
C PRO A 171 -39.94 9.60 -31.12
N SER A 172 -41.26 9.57 -31.11
CA SER A 172 -42.11 9.11 -32.19
C SER A 172 -41.93 9.98 -33.43
N ALA A 173 -41.71 9.34 -34.58
CA ALA A 173 -41.75 9.98 -35.88
C ALA A 173 -43.22 10.25 -36.25
N GLY A 174 -43.62 11.52 -36.29
CA GLY A 174 -44.83 11.99 -36.96
C GLY A 174 -44.47 12.63 -38.31
N PRO A 175 -45.20 12.37 -39.41
CA PRO A 175 -44.89 12.92 -40.72
C PRO A 175 -45.70 14.21 -40.93
N HIS A 176 -45.08 15.35 -41.26
CA HIS A 176 -45.76 16.41 -41.99
C HIS A 176 -44.75 17.36 -42.65
N GLY A 177 -44.93 17.56 -43.96
CA GLY A 177 -44.21 18.53 -44.76
C GLY A 177 -44.72 19.96 -44.58
N GLY A 178 -44.00 20.90 -45.19
CA GLY A 178 -44.45 22.30 -45.27
C GLY A 178 -43.31 23.25 -45.64
N ALA A 179 -43.28 23.58 -46.93
CA ALA A 179 -42.84 24.81 -47.62
C ALA A 179 -41.81 25.78 -46.98
N LEU A 180 -40.83 26.12 -47.83
CA LEU A 180 -40.08 27.38 -47.84
C LEU A 180 -41.00 28.61 -47.94
N PRO A 181 -40.52 29.78 -47.47
CA PRO A 181 -40.66 30.99 -48.26
C PRO A 181 -39.33 31.74 -48.48
N GLU A 182 -39.44 32.68 -49.42
CA GLU A 182 -38.47 33.33 -50.32
C GLU A 182 -37.18 33.92 -49.75
#